data_AF-K5VV96-F1
#
_entry.id   AF-K5VV96-F1
#
_cell.length_a   1.000
_cell.length_b   1.000
_cell.length_c   1.000
_cell.angle_alpha   90.00
_cell.angle_beta   90.00
_cell.angle_gamma   90.00
#
_symmetry.space_group_name_H-M   'P 1'
#
loop_
_entity.id
_entity.type
_entity.pdbx_description
1 polymer ?
#
loop_
_entity_poly.entity_id
_entity_poly.type
_entity_poly.pdbx_seq_one_letter_code
_entity_poly.pdbx_strand_id
1 'polypeptide(L)'
;MERMGTRDALFEARAEYERVWAAQPGQGVLAARTALKLGDINRRLGDKDEAMTWWTRALDLLQGKQSPAEAAGKLVIPNTLPSEPLTQRTFLSLLVSLSAFYATSGQLRQAQILEEQSLELLRTIPQPESLQAASPPQALHALYVLHRSSLLSIHLAEVLYALRNKPVASIEWLTRAAESAERVALTLTGLPPIHPDAPQSKIPHPPSSEAALTSAYTKSVSMRKPARSLLRDSRRTAAEAWSLMGVLAEASDAPGSKEKAMECYERALGWVGVAADGPAGIGKAGEGTLESEWKVLWSNYVRVRDAVRSHERK
;
A
#
# COMPACT_ATOMS: atom_id res chain seq x y z
N MET A 1 5.40 -9.89 -18.43
CA MET A 1 4.42 -10.98 -18.24
C MET A 1 3.59 -10.82 -16.96
N GLU A 2 4.17 -10.82 -15.74
CA GLU A 2 3.42 -10.71 -14.45
C GLU A 2 2.36 -9.57 -14.40
N ARG A 3 2.68 -8.41 -14.99
CA ARG A 3 1.83 -7.21 -15.00
C ARG A 3 0.64 -7.28 -15.95
N MET A 4 0.62 -8.24 -16.89
CA MET A 4 -0.52 -8.43 -17.81
C MET A 4 -1.72 -9.05 -17.10
N GLY A 5 -1.48 -9.79 -16.01
CA GLY A 5 -2.55 -10.30 -15.15
C GLY A 5 -3.39 -11.44 -15.73
N THR A 6 -3.14 -11.88 -16.97
CA THR A 6 -3.78 -13.05 -17.56
C THR A 6 -3.22 -14.34 -16.97
N ARG A 7 -4.04 -15.40 -16.97
CA ARG A 7 -3.65 -16.71 -16.42
C ARG A 7 -2.41 -17.26 -17.13
N ASP A 8 -2.37 -17.19 -18.46
CA ASP A 8 -1.23 -17.67 -19.26
C ASP A 8 0.06 -16.89 -18.95
N ALA A 9 -0.03 -15.57 -18.84
CA ALA A 9 1.12 -14.74 -18.49
C ALA A 9 1.63 -15.02 -17.06
N LEU A 10 0.77 -15.52 -16.16
CA LEU A 10 1.16 -15.95 -14.83
C LEU A 10 1.86 -17.32 -14.84
N PHE A 11 1.40 -18.26 -15.66
CA PHE A 11 2.11 -19.53 -15.85
C PHE A 11 3.49 -19.33 -16.45
N GLU A 12 3.61 -18.49 -17.48
CA GLU A 12 4.91 -18.14 -18.06
C GLU A 12 5.81 -17.46 -17.02
N ALA A 13 5.28 -16.50 -16.26
CA ALA A 13 6.05 -15.84 -15.21
C ALA A 13 6.53 -16.83 -14.14
N ARG A 14 5.67 -17.78 -13.72
CA ARG A 14 6.05 -18.85 -12.79
C ARG A 14 7.23 -19.66 -13.34
N ALA A 15 7.14 -20.13 -14.58
CA ALA A 15 8.18 -20.92 -15.22
C ALA A 15 9.52 -20.15 -15.34
N GLU A 16 9.49 -18.85 -15.63
CA GLU A 16 10.68 -18.00 -15.64
C GLU A 16 11.31 -17.89 -14.24
N TYR A 17 10.49 -17.67 -13.19
CA TYR A 17 10.99 -17.58 -11.83
C TYR A 17 11.51 -18.92 -11.29
N GLU A 18 10.89 -20.04 -11.67
CA GLU A 18 11.39 -21.39 -11.35
C GLU A 18 12.74 -21.66 -12.01
N ARG A 19 12.95 -21.22 -13.26
CA ARG A 19 14.26 -21.28 -13.93
C ARG A 19 15.31 -20.44 -13.21
N VAL A 20 14.95 -19.21 -12.81
CA VAL A 20 15.83 -18.35 -12.01
C VAL A 20 16.16 -19.00 -10.66
N TRP A 21 15.18 -19.62 -10.00
CA TRP A 21 15.39 -20.33 -8.75
C TRP A 21 16.35 -21.51 -8.92
N ALA A 22 16.17 -22.33 -9.95
CA ALA A 22 17.03 -23.49 -10.24
C ALA A 22 18.49 -23.08 -10.54
N ALA A 23 18.70 -21.89 -11.11
CA ALA A 23 20.03 -21.35 -11.38
C ALA A 23 20.69 -20.65 -10.17
N GLN A 24 19.98 -20.48 -9.05
CA GLN A 24 20.49 -19.85 -7.83
C GLN A 24 20.94 -20.92 -6.83
N PRO A 25 21.97 -20.64 -6.01
CA PRO A 25 22.44 -21.58 -4.99
C PRO A 25 21.46 -21.76 -3.82
N GLY A 26 20.22 -21.26 -3.93
CA GLY A 26 19.20 -21.34 -2.87
C GLY A 26 19.58 -20.56 -1.60
N GLN A 27 20.44 -19.55 -1.68
CA GLN A 27 20.96 -18.81 -0.54
C GLN A 27 20.85 -17.29 -0.70
N GLY A 28 20.71 -16.60 0.43
CA GLY A 28 20.75 -15.15 0.53
C GLY A 28 19.47 -14.43 0.06
N VAL A 29 19.55 -13.09 0.07
CA VAL A 29 18.39 -12.21 -0.17
C VAL A 29 17.83 -12.31 -1.59
N LEU A 30 18.65 -12.64 -2.59
CA LEU A 30 18.19 -12.79 -3.96
C LEU A 30 17.31 -14.03 -4.11
N ALA A 31 17.71 -15.16 -3.50
CA ALA A 31 16.87 -16.36 -3.42
C ALA A 31 15.56 -16.05 -2.69
N ALA A 32 15.61 -15.35 -1.54
CA ALA A 32 14.41 -14.96 -0.81
C ALA A 32 13.43 -14.13 -1.65
N ARG A 33 13.93 -13.21 -2.49
CA ARG A 33 13.11 -12.42 -3.42
C ARG A 33 12.48 -13.26 -4.51
N THR A 34 13.22 -14.23 -5.06
CA THR A 34 12.70 -15.19 -6.04
C THR A 34 11.58 -16.04 -5.42
N ALA A 35 11.81 -16.57 -4.22
CA ALA A 35 10.82 -17.35 -3.47
C ALA A 35 9.57 -16.53 -3.15
N LEU A 36 9.72 -15.28 -2.67
CA LEU A 36 8.59 -14.36 -2.48
C LEU A 36 7.78 -14.19 -3.77
N LYS A 37 8.44 -14.00 -4.91
CA LYS A 37 7.77 -13.84 -6.20
C LYS A 37 7.02 -15.08 -6.64
N LEU A 38 7.59 -16.26 -6.43
CA LEU A 38 6.90 -17.54 -6.68
C LEU A 38 5.67 -17.68 -5.78
N GLY A 39 5.75 -17.29 -4.50
CA GLY A 39 4.61 -17.27 -3.60
C GLY A 39 3.48 -16.37 -4.11
N ASP A 40 3.80 -15.13 -4.51
CA ASP A 40 2.83 -14.17 -5.06
C ASP A 40 2.13 -14.69 -6.33
N ILE A 41 2.88 -15.35 -7.22
CA ILE A 41 2.36 -15.89 -8.48
C ILE A 41 1.48 -17.10 -8.22
N ASN A 42 1.93 -18.07 -7.40
CA ASN A 42 1.13 -19.24 -7.03
C ASN A 42 -0.20 -18.84 -6.38
N ARG A 43 -0.18 -17.84 -5.48
CA ARG A 43 -1.41 -17.27 -4.91
C ARG A 43 -2.38 -16.78 -5.99
N ARG A 44 -1.88 -16.06 -6.99
CA ARG A 44 -2.69 -15.50 -8.09
C ARG A 44 -3.19 -16.57 -9.06
N LEU A 45 -2.51 -17.71 -9.15
CA LEU A 45 -2.95 -18.88 -9.92
C LEU A 45 -4.00 -19.73 -9.17
N GLY A 46 -4.16 -19.52 -7.86
CA GLY A 46 -5.06 -20.27 -6.99
C GLY A 46 -4.39 -21.37 -6.16
N ASP A 47 -3.08 -21.55 -6.32
CA ASP A 47 -2.28 -22.59 -5.67
C ASP A 47 -1.86 -22.14 -4.27
N LYS A 48 -2.80 -22.14 -3.32
CA LYS A 48 -2.61 -21.58 -1.97
C LYS A 48 -1.53 -22.29 -1.16
N ASP A 49 -1.46 -23.62 -1.23
CA ASP A 49 -0.50 -24.42 -0.47
C ASP A 49 0.94 -24.20 -0.96
N GLU A 50 1.09 -24.13 -2.29
CA GLU A 50 2.36 -23.82 -2.94
C GLU A 50 2.81 -22.40 -2.61
N ALA A 51 1.87 -21.43 -2.59
CA ALA A 51 2.16 -20.06 -2.19
C ALA A 51 2.72 -19.97 -0.76
N MET A 52 2.10 -20.68 0.18
CA MET A 52 2.55 -20.75 1.57
C MET A 52 3.92 -21.41 1.71
N THR A 53 4.18 -22.47 0.94
CA THR A 53 5.50 -23.13 0.89
C THR A 53 6.59 -22.16 0.46
N TRP A 54 6.35 -21.39 -0.62
CA TRP A 54 7.31 -20.41 -1.13
C TRP A 54 7.54 -19.22 -0.19
N TRP A 55 6.48 -18.70 0.44
CA TRP A 55 6.62 -17.62 1.42
C TRP A 55 7.33 -18.07 2.69
N THR A 56 7.08 -19.29 3.17
CA THR A 56 7.80 -19.88 4.32
C THR A 56 9.29 -20.01 3.99
N ARG A 57 9.62 -20.51 2.79
CA ARG A 57 10.99 -20.58 2.30
C ARG A 57 11.65 -19.20 2.19
N ALA A 58 10.92 -18.20 1.70
CA ALA A 58 11.42 -16.83 1.65
C ALA A 58 11.73 -16.30 3.06
N LEU A 59 10.88 -16.58 4.04
CA LEU A 59 11.07 -16.17 5.43
C LEU A 59 12.32 -16.80 6.05
N ASP A 60 12.50 -18.11 5.88
CA ASP A 60 13.67 -18.83 6.39
C ASP A 60 14.98 -18.27 5.82
N LEU A 61 15.02 -18.00 4.51
CA LEU A 61 16.17 -17.39 3.85
C LEU A 61 16.49 -15.98 4.39
N LEU A 62 15.46 -15.18 4.70
CA LEU A 62 15.64 -13.84 5.28
C LEU A 62 16.15 -13.89 6.73
N GLN A 63 15.89 -14.99 7.45
CA GLN A 63 16.40 -15.25 8.79
C GLN A 63 17.80 -15.89 8.79
N GLY A 64 18.37 -16.18 7.62
CA GLY A 64 19.63 -16.91 7.51
C GLY A 64 19.52 -18.37 7.96
N LYS A 65 18.31 -18.91 8.09
CA LYS A 65 18.10 -20.33 8.38
C LYS A 65 18.37 -21.12 7.11
N GLN A 66 19.37 -21.99 7.17
CA GLN A 66 19.55 -23.04 6.17
C GLN A 66 18.57 -24.17 6.51
N SER A 67 17.30 -24.05 6.10
CA SER A 67 16.36 -25.17 6.26
C SER A 67 16.50 -26.14 5.08
N PRO A 68 16.71 -27.45 5.32
CA PRO A 68 16.43 -28.47 4.33
C PRO A 68 14.93 -28.48 4.02
N ALA A 69 14.58 -28.90 2.80
CA ALA A 69 13.32 -28.66 2.10
C ALA A 69 12.01 -29.22 2.72
N GLU A 70 11.98 -29.61 4.01
CA GLU A 70 10.88 -30.43 4.58
C GLU A 70 10.26 -29.95 5.89
N ALA A 71 10.63 -28.79 6.45
CA ALA A 71 9.87 -28.24 7.57
C ALA A 71 8.64 -27.47 7.07
N ALA A 72 7.55 -28.17 6.79
CA ALA A 72 6.19 -27.60 6.70
C ALA A 72 5.72 -27.10 8.10
N GLY A 73 6.55 -26.29 8.74
CA GLY A 73 6.31 -25.70 10.04
C GLY A 73 5.40 -24.49 9.91
N LYS A 74 4.58 -24.29 10.94
CA LYS A 74 3.77 -23.09 11.13
C LYS A 74 4.64 -21.84 10.90
N LEU A 75 4.20 -20.96 10.00
CA LEU A 75 4.91 -19.72 9.71
C LEU A 75 4.95 -18.85 10.97
N VAL A 76 6.16 -18.61 11.50
CA VAL A 76 6.40 -17.76 12.68
C VAL A 76 7.15 -16.51 12.24
N ILE A 77 6.51 -15.36 12.45
CA ILE A 77 7.14 -14.07 12.20
C ILE A 77 8.25 -13.86 13.22
N PRO A 78 9.48 -13.53 12.78
CA PRO A 78 10.57 -13.25 13.70
C PRO A 78 10.31 -11.95 14.47
N ASN A 79 10.78 -11.90 15.71
CA ASN A 79 10.67 -10.73 16.57
C ASN A 79 11.71 -9.64 16.27
N THR A 80 12.64 -9.90 15.34
CA THR A 80 13.71 -8.98 14.96
C THR A 80 13.75 -8.80 13.45
N LEU A 81 14.07 -7.59 13.02
CA LEU A 81 14.23 -7.29 11.60
C LEU A 81 15.65 -7.56 11.12
N PRO A 82 15.81 -7.95 9.84
CA PRO A 82 17.10 -7.89 9.17
C PRO A 82 17.67 -6.46 9.23
N SER A 83 18.99 -6.32 9.37
CA SER A 83 19.66 -5.00 9.38
C SER A 83 19.79 -4.37 7.99
N GLU A 84 19.99 -5.20 6.97
CA GLU A 84 20.29 -4.75 5.61
C GLU A 84 19.05 -4.19 4.88
N PRO A 85 19.11 -2.99 4.26
CA PRO A 85 17.96 -2.36 3.62
C PRO A 85 17.30 -3.21 2.53
N LEU A 86 18.07 -3.97 1.74
CA LEU A 86 17.49 -4.85 0.72
C LEU A 86 16.71 -6.02 1.35
N THR A 87 17.26 -6.61 2.41
CA THR A 87 16.65 -7.71 3.15
C THR A 87 15.38 -7.24 3.86
N GLN A 88 15.43 -6.06 4.50
CA GLN A 88 14.26 -5.39 5.06
C GLN A 88 13.17 -5.19 4.02
N ARG A 89 13.47 -4.59 2.86
CA ARG A 89 12.46 -4.34 1.81
C ARG A 89 11.79 -5.62 1.31
N THR A 90 12.56 -6.71 1.23
CA THR A 90 12.06 -8.04 0.83
C THR A 90 11.14 -8.61 1.91
N PHE A 91 11.58 -8.56 3.17
CA PHE A 91 10.80 -8.99 4.33
C PHE A 91 9.47 -8.23 4.45
N LEU A 92 9.49 -6.90 4.32
CA LEU A 92 8.28 -6.08 4.35
C LEU A 92 7.30 -6.42 3.21
N SER A 93 7.82 -6.76 2.03
CA SER A 93 6.96 -7.18 0.91
C SER A 93 6.31 -8.55 1.18
N LEU A 94 7.04 -9.45 1.83
CA LEU A 94 6.52 -10.74 2.28
C LEU A 94 5.40 -10.57 3.31
N LEU A 95 5.59 -9.71 4.31
CA LEU A 95 4.56 -9.43 5.32
C LEU A 95 3.26 -8.91 4.69
N VAL A 96 3.35 -7.96 3.76
CA VAL A 96 2.16 -7.44 3.04
C VAL A 96 1.46 -8.55 2.25
N SER A 97 2.22 -9.45 1.62
CA SER A 97 1.67 -10.56 0.82
C SER A 97 0.95 -11.59 1.71
N LEU A 98 1.55 -11.93 2.85
CA LEU A 98 0.96 -12.82 3.86
C LEU A 98 -0.30 -12.21 4.51
N SER A 99 -0.28 -10.91 4.84
CA SER A 99 -1.45 -10.20 5.39
C SER A 99 -2.61 -10.22 4.40
N ALA A 100 -2.37 -9.86 3.14
CA ALA A 100 -3.39 -9.95 2.10
C ALA A 100 -3.90 -11.39 1.91
N PHE A 101 -3.02 -12.40 1.98
CA PHE A 101 -3.42 -13.80 1.88
C PHE A 101 -4.33 -14.24 3.04
N TYR A 102 -3.96 -13.97 4.29
CA TYR A 102 -4.78 -14.33 5.44
C TYR A 102 -6.13 -13.62 5.43
N ALA A 103 -6.15 -12.31 5.12
CA ALA A 103 -7.38 -11.53 5.03
C ALA A 103 -8.33 -12.09 3.96
N THR A 104 -7.83 -12.33 2.74
CA THR A 104 -8.65 -12.80 1.61
C THR A 104 -8.99 -14.29 1.65
N SER A 105 -8.32 -15.09 2.48
CA SER A 105 -8.64 -16.51 2.70
C SER A 105 -9.62 -16.74 3.84
N GLY A 106 -10.13 -15.68 4.49
CA GLY A 106 -11.05 -15.77 5.62
C GLY A 106 -10.37 -16.04 6.97
N GLN A 107 -9.04 -16.09 7.01
CA GLN A 107 -8.24 -16.28 8.23
C GLN A 107 -8.02 -14.93 8.95
N LEU A 108 -9.12 -14.25 9.27
CA LEU A 108 -9.10 -12.86 9.73
C LEU A 108 -8.33 -12.66 11.05
N ARG A 109 -8.37 -13.64 11.96
CA ARG A 109 -7.61 -13.56 13.24
C ARG A 109 -6.11 -13.69 13.01
N GLN A 110 -5.69 -14.57 12.10
CA GLN A 110 -4.30 -14.72 11.71
C GLN A 110 -3.81 -13.46 11.00
N ALA A 111 -4.63 -12.86 10.14
CA ALA A 111 -4.35 -11.58 9.49
C ALA A 111 -4.12 -10.48 10.53
N GLN A 112 -5.06 -10.32 11.49
CA GLN A 112 -4.98 -9.34 12.56
C GLN A 112 -3.66 -9.48 13.35
N ILE A 113 -3.35 -10.69 13.82
CA ILE A 113 -2.12 -10.94 14.61
C ILE A 113 -0.88 -10.59 13.79
N LEU A 114 -0.83 -11.04 12.53
CA LEU A 114 0.28 -10.75 11.63
C LEU A 114 0.46 -9.25 11.42
N GLU A 115 -0.62 -8.53 11.17
CA GLU A 115 -0.61 -7.09 10.89
C GLU A 115 -0.18 -6.27 12.11
N GLU A 116 -0.73 -6.56 13.28
CA GLU A 116 -0.34 -5.92 14.55
C GLU A 116 1.14 -6.15 14.87
N GLN A 117 1.60 -7.41 14.77
CA GLN A 117 3.01 -7.76 14.98
C GLN A 117 3.93 -7.11 13.96
N SER A 118 3.50 -7.07 12.69
CA SER A 118 4.25 -6.42 11.63
C SER A 118 4.40 -4.93 11.92
N LEU A 119 3.30 -4.23 12.21
CA LEU A 119 3.33 -2.80 12.52
C LEU A 119 4.22 -2.48 13.72
N GLU A 120 4.20 -3.31 14.76
CA GLU A 120 5.11 -3.14 15.90
C GLU A 120 6.57 -3.34 15.50
N LEU A 121 6.86 -4.37 14.72
CA LEU A 121 8.19 -4.65 14.21
C LEU A 121 8.72 -3.50 13.33
N LEU A 122 7.89 -2.91 12.46
CA LEU A 122 8.28 -1.78 11.62
C LEU A 122 8.66 -0.54 12.43
N ARG A 123 8.08 -0.32 13.62
CA ARG A 123 8.43 0.81 14.51
C ARG A 123 9.85 0.71 15.06
N THR A 124 10.42 -0.49 15.10
CA THR A 124 11.79 -0.71 15.55
C THR A 124 12.86 -0.31 14.52
N ILE A 125 12.47 -0.04 13.26
CA ILE A 125 13.42 0.36 12.21
C ILE A 125 13.91 1.79 12.50
N PRO A 126 15.22 2.00 12.67
CA PRO A 126 15.77 3.33 12.87
C PRO A 126 15.37 4.26 11.71
N GLN A 127 14.69 5.35 12.05
CA GLN A 127 14.39 6.41 11.10
C GLN A 127 15.50 7.46 11.14
N PRO A 128 15.84 8.10 10.00
CA PRO A 128 16.73 9.25 10.05
C PRO A 128 16.11 10.38 10.89
N GLU A 129 16.94 11.12 11.64
CA GLU A 129 16.50 12.25 12.47
C GLU A 129 15.72 13.29 11.67
N SER A 130 16.16 13.53 10.43
CA SER A 130 15.46 14.33 9.44
C SER A 130 15.66 13.75 8.05
N LEU A 131 14.59 13.71 7.25
CA LEU A 131 14.66 13.31 5.85
C LEU A 131 15.52 14.27 5.01
N GLN A 132 15.71 15.51 5.47
CA GLN A 132 16.57 16.50 4.80
C GLN A 132 18.06 16.24 5.04
N ALA A 133 18.40 15.67 6.20
CA ALA A 133 19.78 15.32 6.57
C ALA A 133 20.19 13.95 6.03
N ALA A 134 19.23 13.07 5.71
CA ALA A 134 19.49 11.75 5.15
C ALA A 134 19.99 11.82 3.70
N SER A 135 20.86 10.88 3.33
CA SER A 135 21.22 10.69 1.92
C SER A 135 19.97 10.28 1.10
N PRO A 136 19.87 10.63 -0.19
CA PRO A 136 18.68 10.29 -0.98
C PRO A 136 18.33 8.78 -1.00
N PRO A 137 19.28 7.83 -1.07
CA PRO A 137 18.95 6.41 -0.96
C PRO A 137 18.40 6.01 0.42
N GLN A 138 18.95 6.59 1.50
CA GLN A 138 18.49 6.35 2.86
C GLN A 138 17.09 6.93 3.09
N ALA A 139 16.85 8.16 2.63
CA ALA A 139 15.53 8.79 2.66
C ALA A 139 14.51 7.95 1.89
N LEU A 140 14.86 7.49 0.68
CA LEU A 140 13.98 6.65 -0.12
C LEU A 140 13.65 5.30 0.54
N HIS A 141 14.60 4.71 1.27
CA HIS A 141 14.35 3.51 2.08
C HIS A 141 13.40 3.79 3.25
N ALA A 142 13.63 4.86 4.00
CA ALA A 142 12.74 5.26 5.10
C ALA A 142 11.30 5.50 4.60
N LEU A 143 11.16 6.20 3.46
CA LEU A 143 9.87 6.42 2.80
C LEU A 143 9.20 5.11 2.35
N TYR A 144 9.98 4.15 1.86
CA TYR A 144 9.47 2.82 1.52
C TYR A 144 8.92 2.10 2.76
N VAL A 145 9.65 2.12 3.89
CA VAL A 145 9.20 1.51 5.14
C VAL A 145 7.90 2.16 5.61
N LEU A 146 7.83 3.50 5.58
CA LEU A 146 6.63 4.25 5.95
C LEU A 146 5.43 3.86 5.09
N HIS A 147 5.61 3.75 3.77
CA HIS A 147 4.54 3.30 2.86
C HIS A 147 4.07 1.88 3.15
N ARG A 148 4.98 0.95 3.47
CA ARG A 148 4.60 -0.42 3.86
C ARG A 148 3.82 -0.46 5.16
N SER A 149 4.13 0.42 6.11
CA SER A 149 3.34 0.60 7.33
C SER A 149 1.93 1.10 7.01
N SER A 150 1.77 2.04 6.07
CA SER A 150 0.45 2.49 5.61
C SER A 150 -0.39 1.36 5.02
N LEU A 151 0.20 0.52 4.16
CA LEU A 151 -0.53 -0.63 3.58
C LEU A 151 -1.00 -1.62 4.63
N LEU A 152 -0.13 -2.00 5.58
CA LEU A 152 -0.50 -2.88 6.69
C LEU A 152 -1.57 -2.25 7.59
N SER A 153 -1.56 -0.93 7.75
CA SER A 153 -2.59 -0.22 8.50
C SER A 153 -3.96 -0.27 7.80
N ILE A 154 -4.00 -0.18 6.46
CA ILE A 154 -5.24 -0.41 5.69
C ILE A 154 -5.73 -1.83 5.89
N HIS A 155 -4.87 -2.83 5.69
CA HIS A 155 -5.26 -4.23 5.86
C HIS A 155 -5.82 -4.50 7.28
N LEU A 156 -5.16 -3.97 8.31
CA LEU A 156 -5.63 -4.08 9.69
C LEU A 156 -7.00 -3.41 9.87
N ALA A 157 -7.21 -2.23 9.30
CA ALA A 157 -8.50 -1.55 9.38
C ALA A 157 -9.63 -2.38 8.76
N GLU A 158 -9.39 -2.97 7.59
CA GLU A 158 -10.33 -3.85 6.89
C GLU A 158 -10.60 -5.13 7.69
N VAL A 159 -9.57 -5.77 8.23
CA VAL A 159 -9.68 -6.98 9.06
C VAL A 159 -10.47 -6.69 10.33
N LEU A 160 -10.19 -5.58 11.03
CA LEU A 160 -10.94 -5.18 12.22
C LEU A 160 -12.41 -4.93 11.89
N TYR A 161 -12.70 -4.30 10.74
CA TYR A 161 -14.07 -4.09 10.28
C TYR A 161 -14.78 -5.42 9.97
N ALA A 162 -14.10 -6.33 9.26
CA ALA A 162 -14.61 -7.66 8.94
C ALA A 162 -14.88 -8.52 10.19
N LEU A 163 -14.06 -8.36 11.23
CA LEU A 163 -14.23 -8.96 12.55
C LEU A 163 -15.32 -8.30 13.40
N ARG A 164 -16.04 -7.31 12.86
CA ARG A 164 -17.13 -6.58 13.54
C ARG A 164 -16.67 -5.79 14.77
N ASN A 165 -15.43 -5.32 14.78
CA ASN A 165 -14.98 -4.37 15.78
C ASN A 165 -15.63 -2.99 15.57
N LYS A 166 -15.50 -2.11 16.57
CA LYS A 166 -16.05 -0.75 16.50
C LYS A 166 -15.44 0.00 15.30
N PRO A 167 -16.25 0.64 14.43
CA PRO A 167 -15.75 1.35 13.25
C PRO A 167 -14.69 2.41 13.56
N VAL A 168 -14.70 3.00 14.76
CA VAL A 168 -13.71 3.98 15.19
C VAL A 168 -12.27 3.44 15.12
N ALA A 169 -12.06 2.17 15.45
CA ALA A 169 -10.72 1.56 15.39
C ALA A 169 -10.23 1.45 13.93
N SER A 170 -11.10 1.05 13.01
CA SER A 170 -10.79 1.02 11.59
C SER A 170 -10.50 2.43 11.06
N ILE A 171 -11.30 3.44 11.46
CA ILE A 171 -11.09 4.85 11.06
C ILE A 171 -9.73 5.37 11.56
N GLU A 172 -9.32 5.06 12.79
CA GLU A 172 -8.01 5.46 13.33
C GLU A 172 -6.86 4.90 12.51
N TRP A 173 -6.93 3.61 12.13
CA TRP A 173 -5.91 2.98 11.29
C TRP A 173 -5.89 3.53 9.86
N LEU A 174 -7.05 3.77 9.26
CA LEU A 174 -7.15 4.39 7.94
C LEU A 174 -6.63 5.84 7.95
N THR A 175 -6.88 6.60 9.01
CA THR A 175 -6.36 7.97 9.17
C THR A 175 -4.83 7.94 9.18
N ARG A 176 -4.23 7.07 10.01
CA ARG A 176 -2.76 6.91 10.05
C ARG A 176 -2.19 6.45 8.71
N ALA A 177 -2.88 5.54 8.02
CA ALA A 177 -2.47 5.04 6.72
C ALA A 177 -2.45 6.16 5.67
N ALA A 178 -3.52 6.96 5.62
CA ALA A 178 -3.64 8.12 4.76
C ALA A 178 -2.50 9.11 5.04
N GLU A 179 -2.40 9.66 6.25
CA GLU A 179 -1.38 10.65 6.63
C GLU A 179 0.05 10.19 6.29
N SER A 180 0.36 8.93 6.57
CA SER A 180 1.67 8.35 6.29
C SER A 180 1.94 8.22 4.78
N ALA A 181 0.95 7.78 3.99
CA ALA A 181 1.08 7.65 2.54
C ALA A 181 1.15 9.02 1.85
N GLU A 182 0.38 9.98 2.31
CA GLU A 182 0.45 11.38 1.87
C GLU A 182 1.84 11.96 2.13
N ARG A 183 2.38 11.78 3.34
CA ARG A 183 3.74 12.23 3.68
C ARG A 183 4.78 11.65 2.73
N VAL A 184 4.65 10.39 2.34
CA VAL A 184 5.55 9.78 1.36
C VAL A 184 5.43 10.47 0.01
N ALA A 185 4.22 10.64 -0.52
CA ALA A 185 3.99 11.29 -1.80
C ALA A 185 4.53 12.73 -1.82
N LEU A 186 4.21 13.51 -0.80
CA LEU A 186 4.66 14.91 -0.62
C LEU A 186 6.17 15.04 -0.55
N THR A 187 6.83 14.15 0.20
CA THR A 187 8.30 14.16 0.31
C THR A 187 8.96 13.84 -1.03
N LEU A 188 8.41 12.88 -1.79
CA LEU A 188 8.94 12.49 -3.10
C LEU A 188 8.78 13.57 -4.17
N THR A 189 7.78 14.45 -4.03
CA THR A 189 7.52 15.57 -4.95
C THR A 189 8.07 16.91 -4.46
N GLY A 190 8.49 16.99 -3.19
CA GLY A 190 8.96 18.23 -2.57
C GLY A 190 7.84 19.24 -2.31
N LEU A 191 6.59 18.78 -2.21
CA LEU A 191 5.43 19.64 -2.00
C LEU A 191 5.12 19.78 -0.50
N PRO A 192 4.62 20.95 -0.06
CA PRO A 192 4.20 21.15 1.33
C PRO A 192 2.94 20.33 1.65
N PRO A 193 2.74 19.96 2.93
CA PRO A 193 1.52 19.26 3.36
C PRO A 193 0.26 20.11 3.29
N ILE A 194 0.41 21.44 3.28
CA ILE A 194 -0.69 22.39 3.15
C ILE A 194 -0.57 23.07 1.79
N HIS A 195 -1.65 23.04 1.01
CA HIS A 195 -1.70 23.70 -0.28
C HIS A 195 -1.63 25.23 -0.12
N PRO A 196 -0.78 25.95 -0.86
CA PRO A 196 -0.67 27.41 -0.74
C PRO A 196 -1.98 28.13 -1.11
N ASP A 197 -2.75 27.58 -2.05
CA ASP A 197 -3.99 28.23 -2.54
C ASP A 197 -5.21 28.00 -1.63
N ALA A 198 -5.11 27.14 -0.60
CA ALA A 198 -6.22 26.87 0.32
C ALA A 198 -5.74 26.71 1.78
N PRO A 199 -5.07 27.73 2.36
CA PRO A 199 -4.42 27.64 3.67
C PRO A 199 -5.42 27.51 4.84
N GLN A 200 -6.69 27.86 4.60
CA GLN A 200 -7.78 27.80 5.58
C GLN A 200 -8.67 26.56 5.41
N SER A 201 -8.41 25.71 4.40
CA SER A 201 -9.20 24.48 4.26
C SER A 201 -8.90 23.58 5.46
N LYS A 202 -9.94 23.17 6.19
CA LYS A 202 -9.84 22.17 7.26
C LYS A 202 -9.33 20.82 6.75
N ILE A 203 -9.37 20.61 5.43
CA ILE A 203 -8.95 19.41 4.73
C ILE A 203 -8.12 19.84 3.50
N PRO A 204 -6.78 19.96 3.63
CA PRO A 204 -5.93 20.47 2.55
C PRO A 204 -6.05 19.59 1.30
N HIS A 205 -6.45 20.15 0.16
CA HIS A 205 -6.46 19.39 -1.09
C HIS A 205 -5.05 18.86 -1.38
N PRO A 206 -4.91 17.60 -1.83
CA PRO A 206 -3.59 17.06 -2.13
C PRO A 206 -2.93 17.89 -3.22
N PRO A 207 -1.66 18.29 -3.06
CA PRO A 207 -0.99 19.12 -4.03
C PRO A 207 -0.75 18.30 -5.30
N SER A 208 -1.39 18.77 -6.38
CA SER A 208 -1.42 18.24 -7.75
C SER A 208 -1.02 16.76 -7.90
N SER A 209 -1.99 15.93 -8.27
CA SER A 209 -1.77 14.54 -8.69
C SER A 209 -0.75 14.38 -9.83
N GLU A 210 -0.39 15.47 -10.51
CA GLU A 210 0.61 15.50 -11.60
C GLU A 210 2.01 15.92 -11.15
N ALA A 211 2.21 16.27 -9.89
CA ALA A 211 3.51 16.73 -9.42
C ALA A 211 4.61 15.70 -9.67
N ALA A 212 5.69 16.16 -10.29
CA ALA A 212 6.84 15.34 -10.65
C ALA A 212 7.71 15.04 -9.42
N LEU A 213 8.49 13.96 -9.51
CA LEU A 213 9.51 13.63 -8.51
C LEU A 213 10.57 14.73 -8.41
N THR A 214 11.12 14.92 -7.21
CA THR A 214 12.26 15.82 -7.01
C THR A 214 13.47 15.40 -7.85
N SER A 215 14.31 16.39 -8.16
CA SER A 215 15.50 16.22 -9.01
C SER A 215 16.50 15.20 -8.45
N ALA A 216 16.54 15.03 -7.13
CA ALA A 216 17.37 14.04 -6.44
C ALA A 216 17.07 12.60 -6.89
N TYR A 217 15.80 12.29 -7.21
CA TYR A 217 15.38 10.96 -7.64
C TYR A 217 15.34 10.82 -9.17
N THR A 218 14.92 11.87 -9.90
CA THR A 218 14.78 11.79 -11.37
C THR A 218 16.11 11.69 -12.10
N LYS A 219 17.16 12.34 -11.59
CA LYS A 219 18.51 12.32 -12.18
C LYS A 219 19.26 11.02 -11.87
N SER A 220 18.82 10.25 -10.86
CA SER A 220 19.49 9.00 -10.46
C SER A 220 18.96 7.80 -11.24
N VAL A 221 19.85 7.11 -11.96
CA VAL A 221 19.50 5.90 -12.74
C VAL A 221 18.94 4.80 -11.84
N SER A 222 19.52 4.60 -10.66
CA SER A 222 19.14 3.53 -9.73
C SER A 222 17.89 3.86 -8.89
N MET A 223 17.64 5.13 -8.58
CA MET A 223 16.51 5.54 -7.72
C MET A 223 15.26 5.96 -8.50
N ARG A 224 15.39 6.41 -9.75
CA ARG A 224 14.25 6.94 -10.54
C ARG A 224 13.07 5.98 -10.60
N LYS A 225 13.31 4.71 -10.91
CA LYS A 225 12.24 3.70 -11.04
C LYS A 225 11.61 3.33 -9.69
N PRO A 226 12.39 3.02 -8.63
CA PRO A 226 11.84 2.82 -7.30
C PRO A 226 11.04 4.02 -6.77
N ALA A 227 11.56 5.24 -6.90
CA ALA A 227 10.89 6.46 -6.42
C ALA A 227 9.58 6.72 -7.18
N ARG A 228 9.55 6.53 -8.51
CA ARG A 228 8.32 6.68 -9.31
C ARG A 228 7.27 5.66 -8.92
N SER A 229 7.69 4.41 -8.71
CA SER A 229 6.77 3.34 -8.28
C SER A 229 6.22 3.64 -6.89
N LEU A 230 7.08 4.08 -5.96
CA LEU A 230 6.67 4.43 -4.60
C LEU A 230 5.73 5.63 -4.56
N LEU A 231 5.96 6.67 -5.37
CA LEU A 231 5.07 7.83 -5.49
C LEU A 231 3.67 7.39 -5.96
N ARG A 232 3.62 6.63 -7.05
CA ARG A 232 2.36 6.07 -7.57
C ARG A 232 1.63 5.24 -6.51
N ASP A 233 2.35 4.32 -5.87
CA ASP A 233 1.76 3.41 -4.88
C ASP A 233 1.29 4.17 -3.64
N SER A 234 2.00 5.22 -3.22
CA SER A 234 1.62 6.07 -2.08
C SER A 234 0.37 6.89 -2.37
N ARG A 235 0.24 7.46 -3.57
CA ARG A 235 -0.98 8.16 -4.00
C ARG A 235 -2.21 7.23 -3.97
N ARG A 236 -2.05 6.01 -4.49
CA ARG A 236 -3.12 5.00 -4.46
C ARG A 236 -3.47 4.58 -3.03
N THR A 237 -2.47 4.34 -2.17
CA THR A 237 -2.69 4.01 -0.76
C THR A 237 -3.42 5.13 -0.02
N ALA A 238 -3.05 6.40 -0.25
CA ALA A 238 -3.76 7.53 0.34
C ALA A 238 -5.21 7.60 -0.14
N ALA A 239 -5.45 7.47 -1.44
CA ALA A 239 -6.81 7.49 -1.99
C ALA A 239 -7.67 6.33 -1.48
N GLU A 240 -7.12 5.12 -1.39
CA GLU A 240 -7.81 3.95 -0.83
C GLU A 240 -8.22 4.21 0.63
N ALA A 241 -7.29 4.69 1.46
CA ALA A 241 -7.56 4.99 2.86
C ALA A 241 -8.69 6.03 3.01
N TRP A 242 -8.65 7.11 2.23
CA TRP A 242 -9.72 8.12 2.21
C TRP A 242 -11.05 7.56 1.71
N SER A 243 -11.04 6.75 0.65
CA SER A 243 -12.25 6.10 0.14
C SER A 243 -12.91 5.21 1.19
N LEU A 244 -12.13 4.37 1.86
CA LEU A 244 -12.64 3.48 2.92
C LEU A 244 -13.16 4.28 4.12
N MET A 245 -12.51 5.38 4.51
CA MET A 245 -13.06 6.28 5.53
C MET A 245 -14.38 6.90 5.09
N GLY A 246 -14.51 7.26 3.81
CA GLY A 246 -15.76 7.74 3.23
C GLY A 246 -16.88 6.70 3.31
N VAL A 247 -16.59 5.43 3.01
CA VAL A 247 -17.56 4.32 3.15
C VAL A 247 -18.01 4.15 4.60
N LEU A 248 -17.08 4.19 5.56
CA LEU A 248 -17.41 4.07 6.98
C LEU A 248 -18.19 5.28 7.50
N ALA A 249 -17.89 6.48 7.01
CA ALA A 249 -18.65 7.68 7.32
C ALA A 249 -20.07 7.61 6.74
N GLU A 250 -20.23 7.22 5.48
CA GLU A 250 -21.55 7.10 4.82
C GLU A 250 -22.44 6.08 5.53
N ALA A 251 -21.86 5.00 6.06
CA ALA A 251 -22.58 3.98 6.82
C ALA A 251 -22.97 4.41 8.25
N SER A 252 -22.56 5.60 8.70
CA SER A 252 -22.87 6.12 10.04
C SER A 252 -24.16 6.94 10.05
N ASP A 253 -24.99 6.73 11.06
CA ASP A 253 -26.20 7.52 11.31
C ASP A 253 -25.93 8.86 12.04
N ALA A 254 -24.65 9.19 12.29
CA ALA A 254 -24.30 10.44 12.96
C ALA A 254 -24.69 11.66 12.10
N PRO A 255 -25.16 12.77 12.72
CA PRO A 255 -25.36 14.03 12.01
C PRO A 255 -24.07 14.47 11.31
N GLY A 256 -24.16 14.92 10.06
CA GLY A 256 -22.99 15.34 9.27
C GLY A 256 -22.21 14.19 8.61
N SER A 257 -22.69 12.95 8.69
CA SER A 257 -21.96 11.78 8.19
C SER A 257 -21.77 11.78 6.67
N LYS A 258 -22.76 12.29 5.93
CA LYS A 258 -22.72 12.39 4.46
C LYS A 258 -21.75 13.47 4.00
N GLU A 259 -21.72 14.61 4.68
CA GLU A 259 -20.78 15.70 4.44
C GLU A 259 -19.35 15.20 4.66
N LYS A 260 -19.11 14.51 5.78
CA LYS A 260 -17.81 13.89 6.07
C LYS A 260 -17.41 12.83 5.04
N ALA A 261 -18.36 12.01 4.59
CA ALA A 261 -18.11 11.01 3.55
C ALA A 261 -17.74 11.68 2.21
N MET A 262 -18.45 12.75 1.85
CA MET A 262 -18.16 13.56 0.66
C MET A 262 -16.73 14.11 0.71
N GLU A 263 -16.35 14.73 1.83
CA GLU A 263 -14.99 15.28 2.03
C GLU A 263 -13.91 14.19 1.88
N CYS A 264 -14.15 13.00 2.42
CA CYS A 264 -13.25 11.86 2.27
C CYS A 264 -13.12 11.44 0.80
N TYR A 265 -14.23 11.34 0.06
CA TYR A 265 -14.20 10.98 -1.35
C TYR A 265 -13.55 12.05 -2.23
N GLU A 266 -13.77 13.34 -1.96
CA GLU A 266 -13.09 14.44 -2.64
C GLU A 266 -11.57 14.36 -2.46
N ARG A 267 -11.12 14.06 -1.23
CA ARG A 267 -9.71 13.88 -0.94
C ARG A 267 -9.12 12.65 -1.62
N ALA A 268 -9.87 11.54 -1.65
CA ALA A 268 -9.47 10.36 -2.40
C ALA A 268 -9.26 10.67 -3.89
N LEU A 269 -10.23 11.36 -4.51
CA LEU A 269 -10.15 11.78 -5.91
C LEU A 269 -8.98 12.72 -6.18
N GLY A 270 -8.65 13.64 -5.27
CA GLY A 270 -7.51 14.53 -5.44
C GLY A 270 -6.17 13.79 -5.52
N TRP A 271 -6.04 12.61 -4.90
CA TRP A 271 -4.80 11.83 -4.94
C TRP A 271 -4.64 10.98 -6.21
N VAL A 272 -5.74 10.50 -6.78
CA VAL A 272 -5.73 9.58 -7.93
C VAL A 272 -6.21 10.20 -9.24
N GLY A 273 -6.75 11.41 -9.23
CA GLY A 273 -7.39 12.07 -10.37
C GLY A 273 -6.66 13.33 -10.80
N VAL A 274 -6.69 13.62 -12.11
CA VAL A 274 -6.17 14.86 -12.69
C VAL A 274 -7.30 15.89 -12.75
N ALA A 275 -7.02 17.13 -12.37
CA ALA A 275 -7.94 18.25 -12.53
C ALA A 275 -8.27 18.42 -14.02
N ALA A 276 -9.56 18.45 -14.37
CA ALA A 276 -9.95 18.66 -15.75
C ALA A 276 -10.03 20.17 -16.06
N ASP A 277 -9.26 20.63 -17.05
CA ASP A 277 -9.46 21.94 -17.69
C ASP A 277 -10.68 21.96 -18.63
N GLY A 278 -11.60 21.00 -18.50
CA GLY A 278 -12.72 20.77 -19.43
C GLY A 278 -14.08 21.22 -18.90
N PRO A 279 -15.00 21.68 -19.77
CA PRO A 279 -16.31 22.25 -19.40
C PRO A 279 -17.28 21.26 -18.72
N ALA A 280 -16.93 19.97 -18.60
CA ALA A 280 -17.70 18.96 -17.87
C ALA A 280 -17.21 18.71 -16.43
N GLY A 281 -16.05 19.23 -16.03
CA GLY A 281 -15.51 19.07 -14.66
C GLY A 281 -15.22 17.62 -14.23
N ILE A 282 -15.29 16.64 -15.13
CA ILE A 282 -14.97 15.23 -14.83
C ILE A 282 -13.46 15.03 -14.96
N GLY A 283 -12.78 14.84 -13.82
CA GLY A 283 -11.36 14.47 -13.79
C GLY A 283 -11.09 13.14 -14.52
N LYS A 284 -9.84 12.90 -14.92
CA LYS A 284 -9.40 11.60 -15.47
C LYS A 284 -8.56 10.87 -14.44
N ALA A 285 -8.54 9.54 -14.53
CA ALA A 285 -7.60 8.73 -13.76
C ALA A 285 -6.15 9.22 -14.02
N GLY A 286 -5.45 9.58 -12.95
CA GLY A 286 -4.04 9.95 -12.97
C GLY A 286 -3.13 8.76 -13.24
N GLU A 287 -1.84 9.04 -13.44
CA GLU A 287 -0.87 8.01 -13.78
C GLU A 287 -0.85 6.87 -12.75
N GLY A 288 -1.17 5.65 -13.21
CA GLY A 288 -1.05 4.43 -12.42
C GLY A 288 -2.29 4.03 -11.61
N THR A 289 -3.35 4.83 -11.65
CA THR A 289 -4.70 4.47 -11.18
C THR A 289 -5.40 3.62 -12.23
N LEU A 290 -6.00 2.49 -11.84
CA LEU A 290 -6.77 1.68 -12.78
C LEU A 290 -8.10 2.37 -13.12
N GLU A 291 -8.59 2.21 -14.35
CA GLU A 291 -9.88 2.78 -14.76
C GLU A 291 -11.04 2.26 -13.91
N SER A 292 -10.98 0.98 -13.49
CA SER A 292 -11.96 0.39 -12.58
C SER A 292 -11.94 1.05 -11.20
N GLU A 293 -10.76 1.31 -10.64
CA GLU A 293 -10.59 2.01 -9.36
C GLU A 293 -11.14 3.43 -9.45
N TRP A 294 -10.78 4.15 -10.52
CA TRP A 294 -11.28 5.49 -10.79
C TRP A 294 -12.81 5.55 -10.85
N LYS A 295 -13.44 4.61 -11.57
CA LYS A 295 -14.90 4.53 -11.69
C LYS A 295 -15.58 4.34 -10.34
N VAL A 296 -15.03 3.48 -9.47
CA VAL A 296 -15.57 3.25 -8.12
C VAL A 296 -15.48 4.53 -7.28
N LEU A 297 -14.31 5.17 -7.25
CA LEU A 297 -14.08 6.40 -6.48
C LEU A 297 -15.00 7.54 -6.95
N TRP A 298 -15.07 7.74 -8.26
CA TRP A 298 -15.92 8.76 -8.86
C TRP A 298 -17.41 8.50 -8.60
N SER A 299 -17.86 7.26 -8.74
CA SER A 299 -19.25 6.88 -8.48
C SER A 299 -19.65 7.12 -7.02
N ASN A 300 -18.78 6.79 -6.06
CA ASN A 300 -19.04 7.03 -4.65
C ASN A 300 -19.14 8.53 -4.35
N TYR A 301 -18.20 9.32 -4.88
CA TYR A 301 -18.23 10.77 -4.73
C TYR A 301 -19.51 11.40 -5.28
N VAL A 302 -19.86 11.11 -6.54
CA VAL A 302 -21.05 11.68 -7.20
C VAL A 302 -22.32 11.31 -6.43
N ARG A 303 -22.46 10.05 -6.02
CA ARG A 303 -23.61 9.58 -5.22
C ARG A 303 -23.77 10.41 -3.95
N VAL A 304 -22.72 10.57 -3.15
CA VAL A 304 -22.80 11.27 -1.87
C VAL A 304 -22.96 12.78 -2.05
N ARG A 305 -22.24 13.39 -2.99
CA ARG A 305 -22.37 14.82 -3.32
C ARG A 305 -23.79 15.19 -3.70
N ASP A 306 -24.43 14.39 -4.54
CA ASP A 306 -25.79 14.66 -5.00
C ASP A 306 -26.80 14.47 -3.84
N ALA A 307 -26.54 13.53 -2.92
CA ALA A 307 -27.34 13.36 -1.71
C ALA A 307 -27.22 14.55 -0.73
N VAL A 308 -26.01 15.09 -0.52
CA VAL A 308 -25.76 16.28 0.32
C VAL A 308 -26.46 17.51 -0.29
N ARG A 309 -26.25 17.78 -1.58
CA ARG A 309 -26.89 18.92 -2.28
C ARG A 309 -28.41 18.84 -2.28
N SER A 310 -28.97 17.63 -2.34
CA SER A 310 -30.42 17.42 -2.28
C SER A 310 -30.98 17.71 -0.88
N HIS A 311 -30.18 17.53 0.17
CA HIS A 311 -30.54 17.85 1.55
C HIS A 311 -30.49 19.36 1.81
N GLU A 312 -29.49 20.07 1.27
CA GLU A 312 -29.36 21.54 1.39
C GLU A 312 -30.48 22.33 0.68
N ARG A 313 -31.15 21.72 -0.29
CA ARG A 313 -32.26 22.34 -1.05
C ARG A 313 -33.63 22.17 -0.41
N LYS A 314 -33.74 21.39 0.67
CA LYS A 314 -34.98 21.17 1.43
C LYS A 314 -35.01 22.04 2.68
#